data_AF-A0A5U7HFA9-F1
#
_entry.id   AF-A0A5U7HFA9-F1
#
_cell.length_a   1.000
_cell.length_b   1.000
_cell.length_c   1.000
_cell.angle_alpha   90.00
_cell.angle_beta   90.00
_cell.angle_gamma   90.00
#
_symmetry.space_group_name_H-M   'P 1'
#
loop_
_entity.id
_entity.type
_entity.pdbx_description
1 polymer ?
#
loop_
_entity_poly.entity_id
_entity_poly.type
_entity_poly.pdbx_seq_one_letter_code
_entity_poly.pdbx_strand_id
1 'polypeptide(L)'
;MNWLDAFDDPEMAAALYCQDFPLVDITRVPDNEFLQHRRVALMEFLLKNVIRRDLMELTDMLTGLLVRQLESGYTTEQTLLAAINYAVRDGDTDDYHHFINTLAQRLSQQKGNIMTVAQRLREEGLEKGIIIGEQHGIEKGRQEGKLEGRLGRC
;
A
#
# COMPACT_ATOMS: atom_id res chain seq x y z
N MET A 1 -1.14 37.91 8.14
CA MET A 1 -0.10 36.93 8.52
C MET A 1 0.22 36.15 7.26
N ASN A 2 1.45 36.24 6.74
CA ASN A 2 1.86 35.49 5.56
C ASN A 2 2.34 34.12 6.02
N TRP A 3 1.74 33.04 5.52
CA TRP A 3 2.10 31.68 5.92
C TRP A 3 3.52 31.29 5.47
N LEU A 4 4.07 31.98 4.46
CA LEU A 4 5.43 31.80 3.99
C LEU A 4 6.48 32.19 5.05
N ASP A 5 6.13 33.08 5.98
CA ASP A 5 7.01 33.49 7.09
C ASP A 5 7.26 32.35 8.09
N ALA A 6 6.53 31.22 7.97
CA ALA A 6 6.72 30.03 8.80
C ALA A 6 7.83 29.10 8.29
N PHE A 7 8.41 29.36 7.11
CA PHE A 7 9.53 28.59 6.57
C PHE A 7 10.86 29.23 6.95
N ASP A 8 11.90 28.41 7.11
CA ASP A 8 13.28 28.88 7.35
C ASP A 8 13.80 29.80 6.23
N ASP A 9 13.27 29.63 5.00
CA ASP A 9 13.53 30.49 3.84
C ASP A 9 12.21 30.85 3.12
N PRO A 10 11.60 32.01 3.47
CA PRO A 10 10.35 32.46 2.88
C PRO A 10 10.45 32.80 1.39
N GLU A 11 11.62 33.24 0.89
CA GLU A 11 11.80 33.57 -0.53
C GLU A 11 11.82 32.31 -1.39
N MET A 12 12.54 31.27 -0.93
CA MET A 12 12.51 29.96 -1.59
C MET A 12 11.11 29.34 -1.54
N ALA A 13 10.41 29.45 -0.40
CA ALA A 13 9.04 28.97 -0.29
C ALA A 13 8.10 29.69 -1.27
N ALA A 14 8.22 31.01 -1.43
CA ALA A 14 7.45 31.76 -2.41
C ALA A 14 7.75 31.31 -3.85
N ALA A 15 9.03 31.13 -4.18
CA ALA A 15 9.44 30.69 -5.51
C ALA A 15 8.95 29.26 -5.84
N LEU A 16 8.88 28.38 -4.83
CA LEU A 16 8.42 27.01 -5.01
C LEU A 16 6.90 26.89 -5.03
N TYR A 17 6.21 27.59 -4.11
CA TYR A 17 4.77 27.38 -3.86
C TYR A 17 3.85 28.38 -4.55
N CYS A 18 4.36 29.51 -5.03
CA CYS A 18 3.56 30.54 -5.67
C CYS A 18 3.76 30.61 -7.20
N GLN A 19 4.45 29.64 -7.80
CA GLN A 19 4.54 29.50 -9.25
C GLN A 19 3.51 28.51 -9.79
N ASP A 20 3.25 28.60 -11.10
CA ASP A 20 2.42 27.62 -11.79
C ASP A 20 3.05 26.23 -11.67
N PHE A 21 2.34 25.31 -11.03
CA PHE A 21 2.80 23.95 -10.89
C PHE A 21 2.52 23.16 -12.16
N PRO A 22 3.54 22.63 -12.85
CA PRO A 22 3.30 21.73 -13.95
C PRO A 22 2.68 20.44 -13.42
N LEU A 23 1.41 20.21 -13.75
CA LEU A 23 0.72 18.96 -13.44
C LEU A 23 1.20 17.87 -14.40
N VAL A 24 1.76 16.80 -13.84
CA VAL A 24 2.19 15.63 -14.62
C VAL A 24 1.13 14.54 -14.50
N ASP A 25 0.63 14.08 -15.65
CA ASP A 25 -0.26 12.92 -15.70
C ASP A 25 0.55 11.62 -15.63
N ILE A 26 0.75 11.13 -14.41
CA ILE A 26 1.48 9.90 -14.10
C ILE A 26 0.88 8.68 -14.83
N THR A 27 -0.41 8.70 -15.19
CA THR A 27 -1.06 7.56 -15.84
C THR A 27 -0.54 7.30 -17.25
N ARG A 28 0.03 8.33 -17.91
CA ARG A 28 0.57 8.26 -19.27
C ARG A 28 2.06 7.93 -19.33
N VAL A 29 2.75 8.04 -18.20
CA VAL A 29 4.18 7.71 -18.06
C VAL A 29 4.33 6.19 -18.10
N PRO A 30 5.11 5.60 -19.03
CA PRO A 30 5.31 4.16 -19.07
C PRO A 30 6.16 3.68 -17.89
N ASP A 31 5.94 2.44 -17.44
CA ASP A 31 6.49 1.99 -16.15
C ASP A 31 8.03 1.99 -16.13
N ASN A 32 8.67 1.68 -17.26
CA ASN A 32 10.13 1.68 -17.39
C ASN A 32 10.77 3.07 -17.20
N GLU A 33 10.03 4.16 -17.44
CA GLU A 33 10.50 5.52 -17.23
C GLU A 33 10.60 5.88 -15.75
N PHE A 34 9.82 5.24 -14.86
CA PHE A 34 9.93 5.48 -13.42
C PHE A 34 11.32 5.15 -12.87
N LEU A 35 12.06 4.22 -13.49
CA LEU A 35 13.45 3.96 -13.09
C LEU A 35 14.34 5.21 -13.26
N GLN A 36 14.02 6.10 -14.19
CA GLN A 36 14.78 7.33 -14.41
C GLN A 36 14.43 8.42 -13.39
N HIS A 37 13.24 8.34 -12.81
CA HIS A 37 12.80 9.25 -11.77
C HIS A 37 13.64 9.00 -10.51
N ARG A 38 14.02 10.07 -9.81
CA ARG A 38 14.91 9.98 -8.63
C ARG A 38 14.11 9.58 -7.39
N ARG A 39 13.96 10.48 -6.42
CA ARG A 39 13.28 10.22 -5.14
C ARG A 39 11.79 9.88 -5.26
N VAL A 40 11.12 10.34 -6.32
CA VAL A 40 9.66 10.21 -6.48
C VAL A 40 9.23 8.91 -7.18
N ALA A 41 10.17 8.20 -7.81
CA ALA A 41 9.90 7.03 -8.65
C ALA A 41 9.04 5.95 -7.98
N LEU A 42 9.41 5.58 -6.75
CA LEU A 42 8.73 4.53 -6.00
C LEU A 42 7.29 4.93 -5.69
N MET A 43 7.08 6.19 -5.30
CA MET A 43 5.77 6.70 -4.96
C MET A 43 4.89 6.78 -6.21
N GLU A 44 5.39 7.30 -7.32
CA GLU A 44 4.65 7.37 -8.58
C GLU A 44 4.26 5.98 -9.09
N PHE A 45 5.21 5.05 -9.08
CA PHE A 45 4.97 3.66 -9.50
C PHE A 45 3.88 3.00 -8.65
N LEU A 46 3.96 3.15 -7.32
CA LEU A 46 2.98 2.56 -6.42
C LEU A 46 1.59 3.19 -6.59
N LEU A 47 1.50 4.52 -6.57
CA LEU A 47 0.23 5.23 -6.72
C LEU A 47 -0.45 4.97 -8.07
N LYS A 48 0.33 4.77 -9.13
CA LYS A 48 -0.21 4.42 -10.45
C LYS A 48 -0.73 2.98 -10.50
N ASN A 49 0.05 2.03 -9.98
CA ASN A 49 -0.12 0.62 -10.34
C ASN A 49 -0.75 -0.25 -9.25
N VAL A 50 -0.56 0.05 -7.96
CA VAL A 50 -0.98 -0.83 -6.84
C VAL A 50 -2.46 -1.17 -6.88
N ILE A 51 -3.33 -0.18 -7.14
CA ILE A 51 -4.79 -0.39 -7.15
C ILE A 51 -5.28 -1.02 -8.48
N ARG A 52 -4.48 -0.94 -9.55
CA ARG A 52 -4.94 -1.24 -10.91
C ARG A 52 -4.48 -2.60 -11.44
N ARG A 53 -3.42 -3.16 -10.87
CA ARG A 53 -2.73 -4.34 -11.41
C ARG A 53 -2.40 -5.31 -10.29
N ASP A 54 -2.33 -6.58 -10.64
CA ASP A 54 -1.92 -7.63 -9.71
C ASP A 54 -0.48 -7.37 -9.23
N LEU A 55 -0.27 -7.44 -7.91
CA LEU A 55 1.04 -7.20 -7.30
C LEU A 55 2.13 -8.15 -7.81
N MET A 56 1.77 -9.37 -8.24
CA MET A 56 2.69 -10.31 -8.85
C MET A 56 3.25 -9.79 -10.18
N GLU A 57 2.44 -9.10 -11.00
CA GLU A 57 2.93 -8.46 -12.22
C GLU A 57 3.91 -7.33 -11.92
N LEU A 58 3.71 -6.65 -10.79
CA LEU A 58 4.52 -5.49 -10.39
C LEU A 58 5.81 -5.89 -9.65
N THR A 59 5.95 -7.14 -9.24
CA THR A 59 6.99 -7.58 -8.30
C THR A 59 8.41 -7.31 -8.81
N ASP A 60 8.66 -7.59 -10.09
CA ASP A 60 9.98 -7.36 -10.68
C ASP A 60 10.36 -5.88 -10.69
N MET A 61 9.43 -5.03 -11.16
CA MET A 61 9.66 -3.60 -11.24
C MET A 61 9.74 -2.95 -9.85
N LEU A 62 8.85 -3.35 -8.93
CA LEU A 62 8.82 -2.87 -7.56
C LEU A 62 10.13 -3.19 -6.83
N THR A 63 10.60 -4.43 -6.93
CA THR A 63 11.85 -4.84 -6.27
C THR A 63 13.06 -4.12 -6.85
N GLY A 64 13.13 -3.95 -8.17
CA GLY A 64 14.17 -3.15 -8.82
C GLY A 64 14.17 -1.69 -8.36
N LEU A 65 12.99 -1.07 -8.25
CA LEU A 65 12.84 0.29 -7.72
C LEU A 65 13.29 0.37 -6.26
N LEU A 66 12.83 -0.54 -5.40
CA LEU A 66 13.17 -0.56 -3.98
C LEU A 66 14.69 -0.69 -3.76
N VAL A 67 15.35 -1.62 -4.48
CA VAL A 67 16.81 -1.79 -4.42
C VAL A 67 17.53 -0.52 -4.86
N ARG A 68 17.17 0.03 -6.02
CA ARG A 68 17.81 1.24 -6.56
C ARG A 68 17.64 2.44 -5.63
N GLN A 69 16.48 2.60 -5.01
CA GLN A 69 16.21 3.69 -4.06
C GLN A 69 17.02 3.57 -2.76
N LEU A 70 17.25 2.34 -2.28
CA LEU A 70 18.12 2.08 -1.14
C LEU A 70 19.60 2.37 -1.47
N GLU A 71 20.09 1.86 -2.61
CA GLU A 71 21.48 2.04 -3.05
C GLU A 71 21.84 3.51 -3.32
N SER A 72 20.88 4.29 -3.84
CA SER A 72 21.07 5.72 -4.11
C SER A 72 20.92 6.62 -2.89
N GLY A 73 20.54 6.08 -1.73
CA GLY A 73 20.27 6.87 -0.52
C GLY A 73 19.05 7.79 -0.64
N TYR A 74 18.18 7.55 -1.64
CA TYR A 74 16.97 8.33 -1.84
C TYR A 74 15.84 7.95 -0.88
N THR A 75 15.88 6.73 -0.34
CA THR A 75 14.87 6.17 0.54
C THR A 75 15.49 5.71 1.86
N THR A 76 14.77 5.93 2.96
CA THR A 76 15.08 5.37 4.26
C THR A 76 14.38 4.03 4.45
N GLU A 77 14.85 3.22 5.39
CA GLU A 77 14.19 1.98 5.79
C GLU A 77 12.72 2.20 6.19
N GLN A 78 12.41 3.32 6.86
CA GLN A 78 11.04 3.70 7.21
C GLN A 78 10.18 3.97 5.97
N THR A 79 10.72 4.68 4.98
CA THR A 79 10.01 4.98 3.73
C THR A 79 9.80 3.72 2.90
N LEU A 80 10.79 2.83 2.88
CA LEU A 80 10.69 1.50 2.27
C LEU A 80 9.55 0.70 2.90
N LEU A 81 9.46 0.69 4.23
CA LEU A 81 8.40 -0.01 4.93
C LEU A 81 7.03 0.61 4.68
N ALA A 82 6.92 1.93 4.60
CA ALA A 82 5.67 2.58 4.24
C ALA A 82 5.22 2.16 2.83
N ALA A 83 6.14 2.10 1.86
CA ALA A 83 5.88 1.64 0.50
C ALA A 83 5.38 0.18 0.45
N ILE A 84 6.04 -0.72 1.19
CA ILE A 84 5.63 -2.13 1.27
C ILE A 84 4.29 -2.27 1.97
N ASN A 85 4.08 -1.58 3.09
CA ASN A 85 2.78 -1.56 3.79
C ASN A 85 1.65 -1.11 2.86
N TYR A 86 1.88 -0.05 2.09
CA TYR A 86 0.90 0.46 1.14
C TYR A 86 0.60 -0.59 0.04
N ALA A 87 1.64 -1.17 -0.57
CA ALA A 87 1.46 -2.18 -1.60
C ALA A 87 0.65 -3.38 -1.11
N VAL A 88 0.94 -3.90 0.09
CA VAL A 88 0.24 -5.09 0.61
C VAL A 88 -1.17 -4.75 1.12
N ARG A 89 -1.38 -3.54 1.65
CA ARG A 89 -2.69 -3.11 2.17
C ARG A 89 -3.69 -2.82 1.06
N ASP A 90 -3.27 -2.09 0.04
CA ASP A 90 -4.16 -1.52 -0.98
C ASP A 90 -4.00 -2.18 -2.35
N GLY A 91 -2.95 -2.97 -2.56
CA GLY A 91 -2.75 -3.74 -3.78
C GLY A 91 -3.42 -5.08 -3.71
N ASP A 92 -3.78 -5.62 -4.87
CA ASP A 92 -4.52 -6.88 -5.02
C ASP A 92 -3.64 -7.97 -5.61
N THR A 93 -3.82 -9.20 -5.13
CA THR A 93 -3.22 -10.41 -5.73
C THR A 93 -3.83 -11.68 -5.17
N ASP A 94 -3.94 -12.70 -6.02
CA ASP A 94 -4.40 -14.03 -5.61
C ASP A 94 -3.37 -14.75 -4.71
N ASP A 95 -2.09 -14.35 -4.74
CA ASP A 95 -1.01 -15.01 -3.98
C ASP A 95 -0.11 -14.01 -3.22
N TYR A 96 -0.69 -13.39 -2.18
CA TYR A 96 0.06 -12.49 -1.29
C TYR A 96 1.25 -13.18 -0.61
N HIS A 97 1.16 -14.49 -0.36
CA HIS A 97 2.25 -15.22 0.28
C HIS A 97 3.47 -15.28 -0.63
N HIS A 98 3.27 -15.60 -1.91
CA HIS A 98 4.33 -15.61 -2.89
C HIS A 98 4.89 -14.21 -3.13
N PHE A 99 4.05 -13.18 -3.20
CA PHE A 99 4.49 -11.78 -3.28
C PHE A 99 5.42 -11.39 -2.11
N ILE A 100 4.96 -11.58 -0.87
CA ILE A 100 5.73 -11.27 0.34
C ILE A 100 7.05 -12.04 0.40
N ASN A 101 7.01 -13.34 0.09
CA ASN A 101 8.22 -14.17 0.08
C ASN A 101 9.21 -13.70 -0.99
N THR A 102 8.73 -13.33 -2.17
CA THR A 102 9.59 -12.78 -3.24
C THR A 102 10.24 -11.47 -2.81
N LEU A 103 9.48 -10.55 -2.20
CA LEU A 103 10.01 -9.32 -1.64
C LEU A 103 11.09 -9.60 -0.57
N ALA A 104 10.80 -10.50 0.36
CA ALA A 104 11.72 -10.86 1.45
C ALA A 104 13.01 -11.54 0.97
N GLN A 105 12.96 -12.28 -0.14
CA GLN A 105 14.14 -12.89 -0.75
C GLN A 105 15.03 -11.84 -1.43
N ARG A 106 14.43 -10.94 -2.22
CA ARG A 106 15.17 -9.91 -2.96
C ARG A 106 15.70 -8.79 -2.06
N LEU A 107 14.95 -8.45 -1.02
CA LEU A 107 15.32 -7.46 -0.01
C LEU A 107 15.74 -8.16 1.28
N SER A 108 16.76 -9.02 1.20
CA SER A 108 17.17 -9.90 2.30
C SER A 108 17.49 -9.15 3.60
N GLN A 109 18.08 -7.96 3.51
CA GLN A 109 18.37 -7.07 4.65
C GLN A 109 17.09 -6.60 5.37
N GLN A 110 15.96 -6.59 4.66
CA GLN A 110 14.68 -6.05 5.12
C GLN A 110 13.66 -7.15 5.42
N LYS A 111 14.07 -8.42 5.28
CA LYS A 111 13.22 -9.59 5.50
C LYS A 111 12.47 -9.55 6.84
N GLY A 112 13.14 -9.20 7.93
CA GLY A 112 12.51 -9.13 9.27
C GLY A 112 11.35 -8.13 9.33
N ASN A 113 11.55 -6.95 8.74
CA ASN A 113 10.54 -5.91 8.72
C ASN A 113 9.37 -6.27 7.79
N ILE A 114 9.68 -6.84 6.61
CA ILE A 114 8.67 -7.33 5.66
C ILE A 114 7.78 -8.41 6.30
N MET A 115 8.39 -9.36 7.02
CA MET A 115 7.64 -10.41 7.71
C MET A 115 6.77 -9.86 8.84
N THR A 116 7.24 -8.83 9.54
CA THR A 116 6.45 -8.12 10.57
C THR A 116 5.20 -7.47 9.96
N VAL A 117 5.34 -6.80 8.80
CA VAL A 117 4.21 -6.23 8.05
C VAL A 117 3.21 -7.31 7.65
N ALA A 118 3.70 -8.40 7.07
CA ALA A 118 2.86 -9.51 6.64
C ALA A 118 2.17 -10.24 7.81
N GLN A 119 2.79 -10.26 8.99
CA GLN A 119 2.18 -10.81 10.20
C GLN A 119 1.04 -9.91 10.70
N ARG A 120 1.28 -8.61 10.82
CA ARG A 120 0.27 -7.65 11.26
C ARG A 120 -0.98 -7.70 10.37
N LEU A 121 -0.80 -7.73 9.06
CA LEU A 121 -1.92 -7.81 8.12
C LEU A 121 -2.71 -9.12 8.25
N ARG A 122 -2.04 -10.25 8.54
CA ARG A 122 -2.73 -11.51 8.84
C ARG A 122 -3.53 -11.45 10.13
N GLU A 123 -2.97 -10.84 11.18
CA GLU A 123 -3.66 -10.66 12.47
C GLU A 123 -4.91 -9.78 12.31
N GLU A 124 -4.78 -8.64 11.61
CA GLU A 124 -5.92 -7.77 11.28
C GLU A 124 -6.98 -8.49 10.43
N GLY A 125 -6.55 -9.29 9.46
CA GLY A 125 -7.45 -10.09 8.62
C GLY A 125 -8.22 -11.15 9.43
N LEU A 126 -7.53 -11.83 10.36
CA LEU A 126 -8.14 -12.81 11.25
C LEU A 126 -9.17 -12.16 12.18
N GLU A 127 -8.81 -11.04 12.81
CA GLU A 127 -9.71 -10.30 13.71
C GLU A 127 -10.98 -9.85 12.98
N LYS A 128 -10.83 -9.24 11.79
CA LYS A 128 -11.97 -8.88 10.93
C LYS A 128 -12.80 -10.09 10.55
N GLY A 129 -12.16 -11.21 10.21
CA GLY A 129 -12.82 -12.46 9.86
C GLY A 129 -13.69 -13.01 11.00
N ILE A 130 -13.19 -12.97 12.24
CA ILE A 130 -13.93 -13.38 13.43
C ILE A 130 -15.17 -12.51 13.63
N ILE A 131 -15.00 -11.17 13.62
CA ILE A 131 -16.10 -10.22 13.82
C ILE A 131 -17.19 -10.42 12.75
N ILE A 132 -16.80 -10.51 11.48
CA ILE A 132 -17.72 -10.73 10.36
C ILE A 132 -18.42 -12.10 10.52
N GLY A 133 -17.69 -13.12 10.94
CA GLY A 133 -18.23 -14.46 11.19
C GLY A 133 -19.28 -14.48 12.30
N GLU A 134 -19.01 -13.83 13.43
CA GLU A 134 -19.94 -13.72 14.55
C GLU A 134 -21.21 -12.95 14.15
N GLN A 135 -21.07 -11.82 13.47
CA GLN A 135 -22.21 -11.02 13.00
C GLN A 135 -23.11 -11.80 12.04
N HIS A 136 -22.51 -12.48 11.05
CA HIS A 136 -23.27 -13.32 10.12
C HIS A 136 -23.92 -14.51 10.83
N GLY A 137 -23.23 -15.11 11.81
CA GLY A 137 -23.77 -16.21 12.61
C GLY A 137 -25.00 -15.80 13.42
N ILE A 138 -24.94 -14.66 14.11
CA ILE A 138 -26.07 -14.11 14.88
C ILE A 138 -27.26 -13.80 13.97
N GLU A 139 -27.01 -13.13 12.84
CA GLU A 139 -28.08 -12.75 11.92
C GLU A 139 -28.74 -13.98 11.28
N LYS A 140 -27.95 -14.97 10.86
CA LYS A 140 -28.46 -16.22 10.31
C LYS A 140 -29.30 -16.99 11.34
N GLY A 141 -28.79 -17.14 12.57
CA GLY A 141 -29.54 -17.81 13.64
C GLY A 141 -30.85 -17.09 14.01
N ARG A 142 -30.86 -15.75 13.97
CA ARG A 142 -32.08 -14.95 14.17
C ARG A 142 -33.11 -15.17 13.07
N GLN A 143 -32.68 -15.30 11.81
CA GLN A 143 -33.57 -15.57 10.68
C GLN A 143 -34.14 -17.00 10.73
N GLU A 144 -33.30 -17.99 11.02
CA GLU A 144 -33.70 -19.40 11.16
C GLU A 144 -34.71 -19.57 12.30
N GLY A 145 -34.42 -19.02 13.49
CA GLY A 145 -35.35 -19.10 14.63
C GLY A 145 -36.71 -18.44 14.37
N LYS A 146 -36.77 -17.38 13.54
CA LYS A 146 -38.04 -16.76 13.12
C LYS A 146 -38.83 -17.65 12.16
N LEU A 147 -38.16 -18.36 11.26
CA LEU A 147 -38.78 -19.28 10.31
C LEU A 147 -39.33 -20.51 11.04
N GLU A 148 -38.53 -21.12 11.91
CA GLU A 148 -38.94 -22.27 12.72
C GLU A 148 -40.10 -21.94 13.66
N GLY A 149 -40.04 -20.79 14.33
CA GLY A 149 -41.13 -20.32 15.21
C GLY A 149 -42.43 -19.98 14.49
N ARG A 150 -42.42 -19.78 13.16
CA ARG A 150 -43.62 -19.65 12.32
C ARG A 150 -44.15 -21.01 11.88
N LEU A 151 -43.28 -21.95 11.55
CA LEU A 151 -43.65 -23.31 11.12
C LEU A 151 -44.19 -24.18 12.27
N GLY A 152 -43.69 -23.99 13.50
CA GLY A 152 -44.14 -24.73 14.68
C GLY A 152 -45.43 -24.22 15.33
N ARG A 153 -46.12 -23.23 14.76
CA ARG A 153 -47.42 -22.70 15.25
C ARG A 153 -48.64 -23.19 14.46
N CYS A 154 -48.48 -24.20 13.60
CA CYS A 154 -49.58 -24.93 12.95
C CYS A 154 -49.82 -26.26 13.65
#